data_AF-A0A5B6U5V6-F1
#
_entry.id   AF-A0A5B6U5V6-F1
#
_cell.length_a   1.000
_cell.length_b   1.000
_cell.length_c   1.000
_cell.angle_alpha   90.00
_cell.angle_beta   90.00
_cell.angle_gamma   90.00
#
_symmetry.space_group_name_H-M   'P 1'
#
loop_
_entity.id
_entity.type
_entity.pdbx_description
1 polymer ?
#
loop_
_entity_poly.entity_id
_entity_poly.type
_entity_poly.pdbx_seq_one_letter_code
_entity_poly.pdbx_strand_id
1 'polypeptide(L)' 'MRKRKNKPADEGMSELEMAAQDAIAAAGGDAVIALLNILARNAELERELALSRKAVSNGFSRGWHKARP' A
#
# COMPACT_ATOMS: atom_id res chain seq x y z
N MET A 1 -36.66 -15.81 16.34
CA MET A 1 -35.25 -16.23 16.49
C MET A 1 -34.42 -15.57 15.40
N ARG A 2 -33.52 -14.64 15.76
CA ARG A 2 -32.27 -14.23 15.08
C ARG A 2 -31.78 -12.97 15.78
N LYS A 3 -31.03 -13.16 16.87
CA LYS A 3 -30.26 -12.06 17.45
C LYS A 3 -29.21 -11.68 16.42
N ARG A 4 -29.26 -10.44 15.91
CA ARG A 4 -28.12 -9.85 15.21
C ARG A 4 -26.99 -9.90 16.22
N LYS A 5 -25.96 -10.69 15.94
CA LYS A 5 -24.74 -10.67 16.73
C LYS A 5 -24.16 -9.27 16.54
N ASN A 6 -24.36 -8.39 17.51
CA ASN A 6 -23.46 -7.25 17.67
C ASN A 6 -22.07 -7.88 17.82
N LYS A 7 -21.24 -7.70 16.79
CA LYS A 7 -19.82 -8.02 16.86
C LYS A 7 -19.26 -7.23 18.06
N PRO A 8 -18.50 -7.86 18.97
CA PRO A 8 -17.88 -7.11 20.05
C PRO A 8 -16.99 -6.03 19.41
N ALA A 9 -17.28 -4.78 19.74
CA ALA A 9 -16.42 -3.65 19.45
C ALA A 9 -15.27 -3.70 20.45
N ASP A 10 -14.16 -4.34 20.11
CA ASP A 10 -12.83 -4.02 20.63
C ASP A 10 -11.71 -4.77 19.88
N GLU A 11 -11.68 -4.64 18.56
CA GLU A 11 -10.43 -4.76 17.81
C GLU A 11 -10.26 -3.35 17.24
N GLY A 12 -9.33 -2.57 17.80
CA GLY A 12 -9.04 -1.23 17.27
C GLY A 12 -8.86 -1.29 15.76
N MET A 13 -9.38 -0.29 15.03
CA MET A 13 -9.32 -0.30 13.57
C MET A 13 -7.91 -0.65 13.10
N SER A 14 -7.82 -1.61 12.19
CA SER A 14 -6.55 -1.97 11.58
C SER A 14 -5.92 -0.73 10.95
N GLU A 15 -4.59 -0.65 10.93
CA GLU A 15 -3.87 0.43 10.23
C GLU A 15 -4.34 0.57 8.77
N LEU A 16 -4.71 -0.53 8.12
CA LEU A 16 -5.27 -0.54 6.78
C LEU A 16 -6.67 0.06 6.71
N GLU A 17 -7.50 -0.19 7.73
CA GLU A 17 -8.85 0.38 7.82
C GLU A 17 -8.76 1.90 8.06
N MET A 18 -7.83 2.35 8.91
CA MET A 18 -7.55 3.78 9.09
C MET A 18 -7.08 4.43 7.79
N ALA A 19 -6.09 3.84 7.11
CA ALA A 19 -5.58 4.36 5.84
C ALA A 19 -6.67 4.41 4.75
N ALA A 20 -7.59 3.45 4.74
CA ALA A 20 -8.73 3.47 3.83
C ALA A 20 -9.70 4.63 4.14
N GLN A 21 -9.99 4.88 5.42
CA GLN A 21 -10.83 6.02 5.81
C GLN A 21 -10.16 7.36 5.46
N ASP A 22 -8.86 7.49 5.69
CA ASP A 22 -8.10 8.69 5.33
C ASP A 22 -8.11 8.93 3.81
N ALA A 23 -7.96 7.86 3.02
CA ALA A 23 -8.03 7.96 1.56
C ALA A 23 -9.43 8.38 1.06
N ILE A 24 -10.49 7.85 1.68
CA ILE A 24 -11.87 8.25 1.37
C ILE A 24 -12.10 9.72 1.77
N ALA A 25 -11.63 10.14 2.94
CA ALA A 25 -11.72 11.52 3.39
C ALA A 25 -10.98 12.49 2.44
N ALA A 26 -9.78 12.12 1.98
CA ALA A 26 -9.00 12.90 1.01
C ALA A 26 -9.70 13.00 -0.36
N ALA A 27 -10.53 12.02 -0.72
CA ALA A 27 -11.36 12.03 -1.92
C ALA A 27 -12.71 12.75 -1.73
N GLY A 28 -12.90 13.49 -0.63
CA GLY A 28 -14.16 14.19 -0.34
C GLY A 28 -15.32 13.25 -0.02
N GLY A 29 -15.03 12.04 0.45
CA GLY A 29 -16.02 10.99 0.74
C GLY A 29 -16.37 10.10 -0.46
N ASP A 30 -15.81 10.35 -1.65
CA ASP A 30 -16.04 9.52 -2.83
C ASP A 30 -15.11 8.30 -2.83
N ALA A 31 -15.67 7.13 -2.53
CA ALA A 31 -14.93 5.87 -2.48
C ALA A 31 -14.39 5.43 -3.86
N VAL A 32 -15.06 5.79 -4.96
CA VAL A 32 -14.59 5.43 -6.31
C VAL A 32 -13.36 6.27 -6.65
N ILE A 33 -13.39 7.57 -6.37
CA ILE A 33 -12.22 8.45 -6.56
C ILE A 33 -11.06 8.01 -5.67
N ALA A 34 -11.33 7.69 -4.39
CA ALA A 34 -10.29 7.19 -3.48
C ALA A 34 -9.62 5.92 -4.04
N LEU A 35 -10.40 4.97 -4.53
CA LEU A 35 -9.89 3.73 -5.12
C LEU A 35 -9.07 4.01 -6.40
N LEU A 36 -9.55 4.88 -7.28
CA LEU A 36 -8.82 5.25 -8.49
C LEU A 36 -7.47 5.90 -8.17
N ASN A 37 -7.43 6.79 -7.17
CA ASN A 37 -6.19 7.43 -6.72
C ASN A 37 -5.20 6.41 -6.15
N ILE A 38 -5.68 5.47 -5.32
CA ILE A 38 -4.85 4.39 -4.77
C ILE A 38 -4.30 3.50 -5.89
N LEU A 39 -5.13 3.09 -6.85
CA LEU A 39 -4.70 2.26 -7.98
C LEU A 39 -3.66 2.95 -8.85
N ALA A 40 -3.85 4.25 -9.15
CA ALA A 40 -2.89 5.03 -9.90
C ALA A 40 -1.54 5.12 -9.17
N ARG A 41 -1.56 5.38 -7.85
CA ARG A 41 -0.36 5.42 -7.02
C ARG A 41 0.33 4.06 -6.93
N ASN A 42 -0.43 2.98 -6.82
CA ASN A 42 0.13 1.63 -6.80
C ASN A 42 0.82 1.30 -8.12
N ALA A 43 0.20 1.61 -9.26
CA ALA A 43 0.81 1.40 -10.58
C ALA A 43 2.09 2.23 -10.79
N GLU A 44 2.19 3.41 -10.17
CA GLU A 44 3.43 4.19 -10.15
C GLU A 44 4.51 3.51 -9.29
N LEU A 45 4.18 3.10 -8.07
CA LEU A 45 5.11 2.41 -7.16
C LEU A 45 5.60 1.08 -7.75
N GLU A 46 4.73 0.30 -8.41
CA GLU A 46 5.12 -0.92 -9.10
C GLU A 46 6.14 -0.66 -10.23
N ARG A 47 5.96 0.45 -10.97
CA ARG A 47 6.92 0.87 -12.00
C ARG A 47 8.25 1.29 -11.39
N GLU A 48 8.24 2.10 -10.33
CA GLU A 48 9.45 2.50 -9.61
C GLU A 48 10.19 1.30 -9.01
N LEU A 49 9.46 0.34 -8.46
CA LEU A 49 9.99 -0.88 -7.88
C LEU A 49 10.57 -1.79 -8.97
N ALA A 50 9.94 -1.89 -10.14
CA ALA A 50 10.49 -2.61 -11.29
C ALA A 50 11.79 -1.97 -11.81
N LEU A 51 11.86 -0.64 -11.89
CA LEU A 51 13.08 0.09 -12.26
C LEU A 51 14.18 -0.10 -11.21
N SER A 52 13.84 0.03 -9.93
CA SER A 52 14.74 -0.17 -8.80
C SER A 52 15.29 -1.59 -8.77
N ARG A 53 14.46 -2.62 -9.01
CA ARG A 53 14.92 -4.02 -9.11
C ARG A 53 15.89 -4.23 -10.26
N LYS A 54 15.68 -3.59 -11.42
CA LYS A 54 16.62 -3.64 -12.55
C LYS A 54 17.94 -2.92 -12.22
N ALA A 55 17.86 -1.74 -11.59
CA ALA A 55 19.04 -0.97 -11.19
C ALA A 55 19.85 -1.69 -10.10
N VAL A 56 19.17 -2.25 -9.09
CA VAL A 56 19.78 -3.11 -8.07
C VAL A 56 20.34 -4.34 -8.72
N SER A 57 19.65 -5.05 -9.62
CA SER A 57 20.24 -6.19 -10.34
C SER A 57 21.49 -5.77 -11.13
N ASN A 58 21.47 -4.64 -11.83
CA ASN A 58 22.63 -4.15 -12.58
C ASN A 58 23.79 -3.72 -11.67
N GLY A 59 23.52 -3.11 -10.52
CA GLY A 59 24.53 -2.72 -9.52
C GLY A 59 25.03 -3.88 -8.64
N PHE A 60 24.15 -4.82 -8.32
CA PHE A 60 24.41 -6.10 -7.62
C PHE A 60 25.30 -7.00 -8.49
N SER A 61 25.01 -7.10 -9.79
CA SER A 61 25.84 -7.81 -10.77
C SER A 61 27.24 -7.19 -10.94
N ARG A 62 27.43 -5.90 -10.63
CA ARG A 62 28.74 -5.22 -10.66
C ARG A 62 29.57 -5.40 -9.39
N GLY A 63 29.17 -6.32 -8.49
CA GLY A 63 30.03 -6.76 -7.40
C GLY A 63 30.16 -5.76 -6.25
N TRP A 64 29.18 -4.89 -6.02
CA TRP A 64 29.17 -3.99 -4.85
C TRP A 64 29.27 -4.75 -3.51
N HIS A 65 28.82 -6.01 -3.45
CA HIS A 65 29.01 -6.91 -2.29
C HIS A 65 30.43 -7.46 -2.13
N LYS A 66 31.30 -7.34 -3.15
CA LYS A 66 32.73 -7.69 -3.10
C LYS A 66 33.63 -6.49 -2.87
N ALA A 67 33.08 -5.26 -2.92
CA ALA A 67 33.79 -4.04 -2.59
C ALA A 67 33.55 -3.66 -1.12
N ARG A 68 33.95 -4.54 -0.19
CA ARG A 68 34.35 -4.12 1.15
C ARG A 68 35.81 -4.56 1.33
N PRO A 69 36.70 -3.68 1.84
CA PRO A 69 37.97 -4.13 2.40
C PRO A 69 37.74 -5.13 3.54
#